data_AF-A0AAN9EKA3-F1
#
_entry.id   AF-A0AAN9EKA3-F1
#
_cell.length_a   1.000
_cell.length_b   1.000
_cell.length_c   1.000
_cell.angle_alpha   90.00
_cell.angle_beta   90.00
_cell.angle_gamma   90.00
#
_symmetry.space_group_name_H-M   'P 1'
#
loop_
_entity.id
_entity.type
_entity.pdbx_description
1 polymer ?
#
loop_
_entity_poly.entity_id
_entity_poly.type
_entity_poly.pdbx_seq_one_letter_code
_entity_poly.pdbx_strand_id
1 'polypeptide(L)'
;MDSVIELQRKLVEYTSSLIQEGILDDQFTQLKQLQDESNPSFVVDVLTVYFKDSENQLNEVEKALGQKDIDFKTMDYNIHKLKGGSSSIGAPRVMKVCLAFKIFCKEENTEGCLATFEEVKQEYSLVKSKLETLLEAKDEQVARKETDEGEDVGKGERKGRGKTSILIL
;
A
#
# COMPACT_ATOMS: atom_id res chain seq x y z
N MET A 1 7.53 -8.82 26.21
CA MET A 1 8.68 -8.00 25.72
C MET A 1 9.49 -8.66 24.60
N ASP A 2 10.12 -9.83 24.80
CA ASP A 2 10.99 -10.46 23.77
C ASP A 2 10.28 -10.82 22.45
N SER A 3 9.01 -11.23 22.52
CA SER A 3 8.18 -11.60 21.36
C SER A 3 7.81 -10.42 20.47
N VAL A 4 7.62 -9.23 21.06
CA VAL A 4 7.26 -7.99 20.34
C VAL A 4 8.47 -7.45 19.58
N ILE A 5 9.65 -7.51 20.20
CA ILE A 5 10.92 -7.12 19.57
C ILE A 5 11.24 -8.04 18.38
N GLU A 6 10.99 -9.35 18.50
CA GLU A 6 11.20 -10.29 17.40
C GLU A 6 10.27 -10.01 16.21
N LEU A 7 8.99 -9.69 16.47
CA LEU A 7 8.03 -9.32 15.43
C LEU A 7 8.41 -8.01 14.72
N GLN A 8 8.86 -7.00 15.47
CA GLN A 8 9.34 -5.74 14.89
C GLN A 8 10.52 -5.98 13.96
N ARG A 9 11.49 -6.78 14.40
CA ARG A 9 12.65 -7.13 13.57
C ARG A 9 12.21 -7.83 12.27
N LYS A 10 11.30 -8.80 12.35
CA LYS A 10 10.74 -9.48 11.17
C LYS A 10 10.06 -8.52 10.20
N LEU A 11 9.31 -7.53 10.69
CA LEU A 11 8.70 -6.51 9.83
C LEU A 11 9.73 -5.62 9.14
N VAL A 12 10.80 -5.23 9.84
CA VAL A 12 11.89 -4.42 9.28
C VAL A 12 12.64 -5.22 8.21
N GLU A 13 12.99 -6.47 8.50
CA GLU A 13 13.64 -7.39 7.56
C GLU A 13 12.77 -7.61 6.31
N TYR A 14 11.47 -7.86 6.49
CA TYR A 14 10.54 -8.03 5.39
C TYR A 14 10.39 -6.76 4.54
N THR A 15 10.21 -5.59 5.17
CA THR A 15 10.16 -4.31 4.42
C THR A 15 11.46 -4.10 3.62
N SER A 16 12.61 -4.42 4.21
CA SER A 16 13.92 -4.30 3.56
C SER A 16 14.04 -5.25 2.37
N SER A 17 13.52 -6.48 2.46
CA SER A 17 13.52 -7.43 1.34
C SER A 17 12.69 -6.90 0.17
N LEU A 18 11.50 -6.35 0.44
CA LEU A 18 10.65 -5.77 -0.61
C LEU A 18 11.33 -4.61 -1.37
N ILE A 19 12.14 -3.81 -0.66
CA ILE A 19 12.92 -2.73 -1.27
C ILE A 19 14.08 -3.32 -2.11
N GLN A 20 14.79 -4.31 -1.59
CA GLN A 20 15.87 -4.99 -2.32
C GLN A 20 15.37 -5.71 -3.60
N GLU A 21 14.17 -6.28 -3.53
CA GLU A 21 13.48 -6.90 -4.67
C GLU A 21 12.90 -5.86 -5.66
N GLY A 22 12.96 -4.57 -5.32
CA GLY A 22 12.42 -3.47 -6.12
C GLY A 22 10.88 -3.46 -6.20
N ILE A 23 10.20 -4.17 -5.31
CA ILE A 23 8.73 -4.14 -5.19
C ILE A 23 8.31 -2.80 -4.60
N LEU A 24 9.05 -2.35 -3.59
CA LEU A 24 8.95 -1.02 -3.00
C LEU A 24 10.25 -0.24 -3.20
N ASP A 25 10.22 1.08 -2.99
CA ASP A 25 11.42 1.92 -2.96
C ASP A 25 11.47 2.81 -1.72
N ASP A 26 12.47 3.70 -1.66
CA ASP A 26 12.70 4.61 -0.54
C ASP A 26 11.52 5.56 -0.27
N GLN A 27 10.62 5.78 -1.23
CA GLN A 27 9.42 6.57 -1.01
C GLN A 27 8.49 5.89 0.00
N PHE A 28 8.45 4.56 0.04
CA PHE A 28 7.68 3.83 1.06
C PHE A 28 8.30 4.02 2.45
N THR A 29 9.63 4.05 2.55
CA THR A 29 10.32 4.37 3.81
C THR A 29 9.99 5.78 4.29
N GLN A 30 9.99 6.76 3.39
CA GLN A 30 9.58 8.14 3.70
C GLN A 30 8.12 8.21 4.13
N LEU A 31 7.22 7.48 3.46
CA LEU A 31 5.81 7.40 3.84
C LEU A 31 5.64 6.87 5.27
N LYS A 32 6.40 5.83 5.64
CA LYS A 32 6.39 5.29 7.01
C LYS A 32 6.88 6.31 8.04
N GLN A 33 7.86 7.14 7.72
CA GLN A 33 8.40 8.18 8.62
C GLN A 33 7.39 9.28 8.97
N LEU A 34 6.33 9.43 8.19
CA LEU A 34 5.25 10.39 8.48
C LEU A 34 4.26 9.88 9.52
N GLN A 35 4.31 8.61 9.89
CA GLN A 35 3.49 8.04 10.95
C GLN A 35 4.12 8.34 12.31
N ASP A 36 3.35 8.90 13.24
CA ASP A 36 3.80 9.25 14.59
C ASP A 36 2.72 8.98 15.65
N GLU A 37 3.02 9.34 16.91
CA GLU A 37 2.09 9.21 18.04
C GLU A 37 0.75 9.93 17.85
N SER A 38 0.75 11.04 17.09
CA SER A 38 -0.42 11.87 16.84
C SER A 38 -1.27 11.34 15.67
N ASN A 39 -0.64 10.60 14.75
CA ASN A 39 -1.31 9.98 13.60
C ASN A 39 -0.82 8.53 13.38
N PRO A 40 -1.21 7.60 14.25
CA PRO A 40 -0.72 6.22 14.20
C PRO A 40 -1.27 5.41 13.03
N SER A 41 -2.41 5.80 12.46
CA SER A 41 -3.06 5.12 11.33
C SER A 41 -2.63 5.65 9.98
N PHE A 42 -1.74 6.66 9.92
CA PHE A 42 -1.39 7.37 8.68
C PHE A 42 -1.09 6.44 7.50
N VAL A 43 -0.20 5.46 7.68
CA VAL A 43 0.18 4.53 6.61
C VAL A 43 -0.99 3.64 6.20
N VAL A 44 -1.78 3.16 7.17
CA VAL A 44 -2.96 2.32 6.90
C VAL A 44 -3.99 3.11 6.09
N ASP A 45 -4.24 4.37 6.47
CA ASP A 45 -5.21 5.24 5.80
C ASP A 45 -4.77 5.54 4.36
N VAL A 46 -3.49 5.87 4.17
CA VAL A 46 -2.91 6.11 2.83
C VAL A 46 -3.03 4.87 1.95
N LEU A 47 -2.66 3.69 2.46
CA LEU A 47 -2.74 2.44 1.71
C LEU A 47 -4.19 2.06 1.40
N THR A 48 -5.11 2.26 2.34
CA THR A 48 -6.54 2.00 2.15
C THR A 48 -7.12 2.86 1.02
N VAL A 49 -6.79 4.15 1.00
CA VAL A 49 -7.18 5.06 -0.10
C VAL A 49 -6.55 4.62 -1.41
N TYR A 50 -5.25 4.30 -1.40
CA TYR A 50 -4.54 3.83 -2.58
C TYR A 50 -5.17 2.58 -3.18
N PHE A 51 -5.50 1.56 -2.39
CA PHE A 51 -6.12 0.33 -2.89
C PHE A 51 -7.48 0.59 -3.51
N LYS A 52 -8.33 1.35 -2.81
CA LYS A 52 -9.66 1.71 -3.30
C LYS A 52 -9.59 2.47 -4.62
N ASP A 53 -8.73 3.48 -4.69
CA ASP A 53 -8.58 4.30 -5.90
C ASP A 53 -7.99 3.50 -7.05
N SER A 54 -7.00 2.64 -6.76
CA SER A 54 -6.36 1.78 -7.77
C SER A 54 -7.33 0.76 -8.36
N GLU A 55 -8.15 0.11 -7.53
CA GLU A 55 -9.20 -0.81 -8.01
C GLU A 55 -10.20 -0.10 -8.92
N ASN A 56 -10.64 1.10 -8.54
CA ASN A 56 -11.52 1.89 -9.39
C ASN A 56 -10.86 2.20 -10.74
N GLN A 57 -9.59 2.64 -10.73
CA GLN A 57 -8.86 2.97 -11.96
C GLN A 57 -8.67 1.74 -12.86
N LEU A 58 -8.29 0.60 -12.29
CA LEU A 58 -8.16 -0.66 -13.03
C LEU A 58 -9.50 -1.08 -13.65
N ASN A 59 -10.59 -1.03 -12.88
CA ASN A 59 -11.92 -1.37 -13.37
C ASN A 59 -12.37 -0.46 -14.52
N GLU A 60 -12.09 0.84 -14.47
CA GLU A 60 -12.43 1.76 -15.55
C GLU A 60 -11.60 1.50 -16.83
N VAL A 61 -10.32 1.14 -16.70
CA VAL A 61 -9.48 0.74 -17.84
C VAL A 61 -9.97 -0.57 -18.44
N GLU A 62 -10.30 -1.56 -17.61
CA GLU A 62 -10.82 -2.86 -18.05
C GLU A 62 -12.15 -2.71 -18.80
N LYS A 63 -13.06 -1.86 -18.29
CA LYS A 63 -14.30 -1.51 -18.99
C LYS A 63 -14.02 -0.89 -20.35
N ALA A 64 -13.12 0.08 -20.44
CA ALA A 64 -12.79 0.77 -21.70
C ALA A 64 -12.18 -0.20 -22.73
N LEU A 65 -11.32 -1.14 -22.30
CA LEU A 65 -10.75 -2.18 -23.16
C LEU A 65 -11.79 -3.20 -23.66
N GLY A 66 -12.86 -3.42 -22.89
CA GLY A 66 -13.95 -4.32 -23.27
C GLY A 66 -14.98 -3.72 -24.24
N GLN A 67 -14.86 -2.44 -24.61
CA GLN A 67 -15.79 -1.78 -25.53
C GLN A 67 -15.41 -2.02 -26.99
N LYS A 68 -16.41 -1.95 -27.88
CA LYS A 68 -16.21 -2.05 -29.33
C LYS A 68 -15.38 -0.89 -29.87
N ASP A 69 -15.68 0.32 -29.39
CA ASP A 69 -14.95 1.53 -29.71
C ASP A 69 -14.14 1.92 -28.47
N ILE A 70 -12.82 1.77 -28.55
CA ILE A 70 -11.93 1.92 -27.39
C ILE A 70 -11.71 3.39 -27.08
N ASP A 71 -12.02 3.78 -25.84
CA ASP A 71 -11.75 5.13 -25.33
C ASP A 71 -10.34 5.24 -24.73
N PHE A 72 -9.36 5.50 -25.60
CA PHE A 72 -7.97 5.74 -25.21
C PHE A 72 -7.80 6.92 -24.25
N LYS A 73 -8.69 7.92 -24.25
CA LYS A 73 -8.58 9.06 -23.32
C LYS A 73 -8.92 8.66 -21.91
N THR A 74 -10.00 7.88 -21.74
CA THR A 74 -10.39 7.33 -20.43
C THR A 74 -9.32 6.39 -19.88
N MET A 75 -8.72 5.55 -20.74
CA MET A 75 -7.61 4.69 -20.31
C MET A 75 -6.38 5.49 -19.89
N ASP A 76 -5.93 6.46 -20.69
CA ASP A 76 -4.75 7.29 -20.36
C ASP A 76 -4.93 8.05 -19.05
N TYR A 77 -6.14 8.58 -18.80
CA TYR A 77 -6.49 9.28 -17.58
C TYR A 77 -6.39 8.37 -16.35
N ASN A 78 -7.02 7.18 -16.39
CA ASN A 78 -7.03 6.27 -15.26
C ASN A 78 -5.64 5.69 -14.97
N ILE A 79 -4.88 5.33 -16.01
CA ILE A 79 -3.50 4.85 -15.83
C ILE A 79 -2.57 5.97 -15.32
N HIS A 80 -2.81 7.22 -15.72
CA HIS A 80 -2.06 8.35 -15.15
C HIS A 80 -2.32 8.51 -13.65
N LYS A 81 -3.56 8.36 -13.19
CA LYS A 81 -3.92 8.38 -11.77
C LYS A 81 -3.28 7.23 -11.00
N LEU A 82 -3.35 6.02 -11.54
CA LEU A 82 -2.73 4.83 -10.94
C LEU A 82 -1.21 4.99 -10.82
N LYS A 83 -0.55 5.53 -11.85
CA LYS A 83 0.88 5.86 -11.81
C LYS A 83 1.18 6.86 -10.68
N GLY A 84 0.37 7.91 -10.55
CA GLY A 84 0.53 8.93 -9.50
C GLY A 84 0.39 8.36 -8.10
N GLY A 85 -0.67 7.57 -7.85
CA GLY A 85 -0.87 6.88 -6.58
C GLY A 85 0.26 5.92 -6.26
N SER A 86 0.69 5.11 -7.24
CA SER A 86 1.78 4.15 -7.09
C SER A 86 3.11 4.84 -6.78
N SER A 87 3.34 6.03 -7.35
CA SER A 87 4.48 6.86 -7.00
C SER A 87 4.43 7.35 -5.56
N SER A 88 3.27 7.76 -5.05
CA SER A 88 3.16 8.29 -3.68
C SER A 88 3.39 7.23 -2.59
N ILE A 89 3.15 5.95 -2.90
CA ILE A 89 3.36 4.84 -1.96
C ILE A 89 4.67 4.08 -2.21
N GLY A 90 5.46 4.49 -3.21
CA GLY A 90 6.75 3.87 -3.53
C GLY A 90 6.64 2.50 -4.19
N ALA A 91 5.76 2.33 -5.19
CA ALA A 91 5.64 1.12 -6.00
C ALA A 91 6.20 1.33 -7.42
N PRO A 92 7.54 1.29 -7.58
CA PRO A 92 8.20 1.68 -8.83
C PRO A 92 7.87 0.74 -10.00
N ARG A 93 7.63 -0.55 -9.74
CA ARG A 93 7.29 -1.52 -10.79
C ARG A 93 5.94 -1.21 -11.43
N VAL A 94 4.91 -0.91 -10.61
CA VAL A 94 3.59 -0.48 -11.10
C VAL A 94 3.72 0.80 -11.92
N MET A 95 4.50 1.78 -11.45
CA MET A 95 4.74 3.01 -12.21
C MET A 95 5.37 2.73 -13.58
N LYS A 96 6.32 1.80 -13.65
CA LYS A 96 7.03 1.45 -14.89
C LYS A 96 6.08 0.84 -15.91
N VAL A 97 5.25 -0.12 -15.51
CA VAL A 97 4.26 -0.73 -16.42
C VAL A 97 3.16 0.25 -16.82
N CYS A 98 2.75 1.17 -15.93
CA CYS A 98 1.86 2.28 -16.31
C CYS A 98 2.49 3.21 -17.37
N LEU A 99 3.80 3.48 -17.30
CA LEU A 99 4.49 4.27 -18.32
C LEU A 99 4.52 3.54 -19.67
N ALA A 100 4.75 2.23 -19.67
CA ALA A 100 4.70 1.41 -20.89
C ALA A 100 3.29 1.40 -21.51
N PHE A 101 2.25 1.20 -20.71
CA PHE A 101 0.86 1.28 -21.17
C PHE A 101 0.56 2.62 -21.84
N LYS A 102 0.99 3.74 -21.25
CA LYS A 102 0.76 5.08 -21.81
C LYS A 102 1.39 5.28 -23.20
N ILE A 103 2.44 4.53 -23.56
CA ILE A 103 3.02 4.58 -24.91
C ILE A 103 2.03 3.97 -25.90
N PHE A 104 1.57 2.75 -25.65
CA PHE A 104 0.59 2.08 -26.51
C PHE A 104 -0.76 2.82 -26.57
N CYS A 105 -1.15 3.45 -25.47
CA CYS A 105 -2.36 4.26 -25.42
C CYS A 105 -2.28 5.49 -26.33
N LYS A 106 -1.10 6.08 -26.51
CA LYS A 106 -0.86 7.21 -27.44
C LYS A 106 -0.76 6.78 -28.89
N GLU A 107 -0.28 5.56 -29.12
CA GLU A 107 -0.20 4.95 -30.46
C GLU A 107 -1.53 4.33 -30.90
N GLU A 108 -2.57 4.40 -30.05
CA GLU A 108 -3.86 3.74 -30.25
C GLU A 108 -3.71 2.22 -30.52
N ASN A 109 -2.68 1.61 -29.93
CA ASN A 109 -2.35 0.21 -30.10
C ASN A 109 -3.11 -0.64 -29.08
N THR A 110 -4.27 -1.15 -29.47
CA THR A 110 -5.14 -1.99 -28.63
C THR A 110 -4.45 -3.23 -28.08
N GLU A 111 -3.71 -3.96 -28.92
CA GLU A 111 -3.03 -5.20 -28.50
C GLU A 111 -1.93 -4.91 -27.46
N GLY A 112 -1.16 -3.84 -27.70
CA GLY A 112 -0.16 -3.35 -26.74
C GLY A 112 -0.78 -2.90 -25.43
N CYS A 113 -1.91 -2.19 -25.47
CA CYS A 113 -2.68 -1.80 -24.29
C CYS A 113 -3.18 -3.02 -23.51
N LEU A 114 -3.74 -4.04 -24.19
CA LEU A 114 -4.21 -5.26 -23.53
C LEU A 114 -3.08 -6.02 -22.84
N ALA A 115 -1.96 -6.21 -23.53
CA ALA A 115 -0.80 -6.91 -22.98
C ALA A 115 -0.22 -6.18 -21.76
N THR A 116 0.02 -4.87 -21.89
CA THR A 116 0.57 -4.07 -20.79
C THR A 116 -0.42 -3.86 -19.65
N PHE A 117 -1.73 -3.89 -19.90
CA PHE A 117 -2.72 -3.82 -18.82
C PHE A 117 -2.71 -5.07 -17.95
N GLU A 118 -2.47 -6.24 -18.53
CA GLU A 118 -2.29 -7.47 -17.76
C GLU A 118 -1.05 -7.39 -16.86
N GLU A 119 0.06 -6.83 -17.35
CA GLU A 119 1.24 -6.55 -16.53
C GLU A 119 0.94 -5.55 -15.40
N VAL A 120 0.17 -4.48 -15.68
CA VAL A 120 -0.28 -3.52 -14.65
C VAL A 120 -1.05 -4.23 -13.53
N LYS A 121 -1.99 -5.11 -13.87
CA LYS A 121 -2.77 -5.87 -12.87
C LYS A 121 -1.89 -6.80 -12.04
N GLN A 122 -0.94 -7.48 -12.68
CA GLN A 122 -0.01 -8.40 -11.99
C GLN A 122 0.89 -7.65 -11.00
N GLU A 123 1.50 -6.55 -11.43
CA GLU A 123 2.36 -5.72 -10.59
C GLU A 123 1.58 -5.08 -9.43
N TYR A 124 0.36 -4.59 -9.71
CA TYR A 124 -0.51 -4.07 -8.65
C TYR A 124 -0.89 -5.14 -7.63
N SER A 125 -1.31 -6.33 -8.10
CA SER A 125 -1.70 -7.43 -7.22
C SER A 125 -0.53 -7.90 -6.35
N LEU A 126 0.68 -7.95 -6.90
CA LEU A 126 1.90 -8.23 -6.14
C LEU A 126 2.11 -7.20 -5.02
N VAL A 127 2.12 -5.91 -5.35
CA VAL A 127 2.32 -4.84 -4.37
C VAL A 127 1.24 -4.86 -3.30
N LYS A 128 -0.03 -4.99 -3.70
CA LYS A 128 -1.17 -5.06 -2.77
C LYS A 128 -0.99 -6.20 -1.78
N SER A 129 -0.72 -7.42 -2.26
CA SER A 129 -0.54 -8.59 -1.41
C SER A 129 0.61 -8.41 -0.40
N LYS A 130 1.75 -7.86 -0.83
CA LYS A 130 2.90 -7.63 0.08
C LYS A 130 2.60 -6.57 1.14
N LEU A 131 1.86 -5.52 0.77
CA LEU A 131 1.45 -4.47 1.68
C LEU A 131 0.37 -4.94 2.66
N GLU A 132 -0.58 -5.76 2.23
CA GLU A 132 -1.57 -6.40 3.12
C GLU A 132 -0.88 -7.28 4.17
N THR A 133 0.10 -8.09 3.77
CA THR A 133 0.92 -8.87 4.72
C THR A 133 1.63 -7.98 5.75
N LEU A 134 2.13 -6.80 5.33
CA LEU A 134 2.73 -5.82 6.25
C LEU A 134 1.72 -5.24 7.25
N LEU A 135 0.47 -5.01 6.82
CA LEU A 135 -0.59 -4.46 7.66
C LEU A 135 -1.09 -5.49 8.68
N GLU A 136 -1.36 -6.72 8.24
CA GLU A 136 -1.80 -7.83 9.12
C GLU A 136 -0.76 -8.10 10.22
N ALA A 137 0.52 -8.14 9.87
CA ALA A 137 1.59 -8.36 10.84
C ALA A 137 1.82 -7.15 11.77
N LYS A 138 1.36 -5.94 11.42
CA LYS A 138 1.33 -4.79 12.34
C LYS A 138 0.17 -4.92 13.33
N ASP A 139 -1.01 -5.34 12.90
CA ASP A 139 -2.17 -5.51 13.78
C ASP A 139 -1.90 -6.58 14.85
N GLU A 140 -1.22 -7.68 14.49
CA GLU A 140 -0.76 -8.68 15.46
C GLU A 140 0.20 -8.10 16.52
N GLN A 141 1.02 -7.11 16.16
CA GLN A 141 1.90 -6.45 17.14
C GLN A 141 1.12 -5.57 18.11
N VAL A 142 0.11 -4.86 17.63
CA VAL A 142 -0.75 -4.02 18.47
C VAL A 142 -1.50 -4.91 19.46
N ALA A 143 -2.14 -5.99 18.97
CA ALA A 143 -2.87 -6.93 19.82
C ALA A 143 -1.98 -7.57 20.91
N ARG A 144 -0.72 -7.91 20.58
CA ARG A 144 0.22 -8.50 21.56
C ARG A 144 0.74 -7.50 22.60
N LYS A 145 0.77 -6.20 22.29
CA LYS A 145 1.13 -5.16 23.26
C LYS A 145 0.00 -4.91 24.25
N GLU A 146 -1.26 -4.94 23.79
CA GLU A 146 -2.43 -4.81 24.66
C GLU A 146 -2.56 -5.97 25.67
N THR A 147 -2.06 -7.17 25.33
CA THR A 147 -2.06 -8.32 26.24
C THR A 147 -0.93 -8.30 27.28
N ASP A 148 0.21 -7.66 27.00
CA ASP A 148 1.35 -7.56 27.93
C ASP A 148 1.16 -6.43 28.98
N GLU A 149 0.28 -5.46 28.73
CA GLU A 149 -0.04 -4.36 29.67
C GLU A 149 -1.23 -4.67 30.62
N GLY A 150 -1.83 -5.85 30.52
CA GLY A 150 -3.02 -6.26 31.29
C GLY A 150 -2.76 -6.91 32.66
N GLU A 151 -1.51 -7.06 33.09
CA GLU A 151 -1.13 -7.75 34.33
C GLU A 151 -0.39 -6.83 35.33
N ASP A 152 -0.98 -5.68 35.71
CA ASP A 152 -0.71 -5.11 37.04
C ASP A 152 -1.88 -4.26 37.61
N VAL A 153 -2.13 -4.49 38.90
CA VAL A 153 -2.97 -3.79 39.88
C VAL A 153 -4.50 -3.90 39.80
N GLY A 154 -5.04 -4.74 40.69
CA GLY A 154 -6.40 -4.63 41.19
C GLY A 154 -6.64 -3.43 42.11
N LYS A 155 -7.92 -3.02 42.14
CA LYS A 155 -8.60 -2.06 43.05
C LYS A 155 -8.20 -0.58 42.97
N GLY A 156 -9.12 0.23 42.43
CA GLY A 156 -9.26 1.64 42.81
C GLY A 156 -9.84 2.54 41.73
N GLU A 157 -11.14 2.85 41.86
CA GLU A 157 -11.85 4.06 41.42
C GLU A 157 -11.69 4.65 39.99
N ARG A 158 -12.85 4.94 39.38
CA ARG A 158 -13.02 5.60 38.08
C ARG A 158 -12.40 7.01 38.05
N LYS A 159 -11.49 7.30 37.09
CA LYS A 159 -11.46 8.58 36.33
C LYS A 159 -10.38 8.56 35.23
N GLY A 160 -10.72 9.05 34.03
CA GLY A 160 -9.78 9.75 33.15
C GLY A 160 -9.35 9.05 31.86
N ARG A 161 -9.76 9.63 30.73
CA ARG A 161 -9.10 9.50 29.41
C ARG A 161 -7.59 9.81 29.52
N GLY A 162 -6.75 8.95 28.96
CA GLY A 162 -5.34 9.20 28.66
C GLY A 162 -4.73 7.97 27.98
N LYS A 163 -4.67 7.95 26.64
CA LYS A 163 -3.44 8.13 25.85
C LYS A 163 -2.43 6.97 26.02
N THR A 164 -2.59 5.92 25.24
CA THR A 164 -1.51 4.97 24.97
C THR A 164 -0.60 5.61 23.93
N SER A 165 0.61 5.98 24.34
CA SER A 165 1.68 6.52 23.50
C SER A 165 2.07 5.53 22.41
N ILE A 166 2.06 5.99 21.16
CA ILE A 166 2.43 5.21 19.97
C ILE A 166 3.81 5.68 19.48
N LEU A 167 4.86 5.37 20.23
CA LEU A 167 6.24 5.67 19.80
C LEU A 167 6.94 4.39 19.39
N ILE A 168 7.06 4.13 18.07
CA ILE A 168 8.17 3.37 17.49
C ILE A 168 8.42 3.85 16.05
N LEU A 169 9.30 4.84 15.90
CA LEU A 169 10.33 4.91 14.86
C LEU A 169 11.64 5.38 15.50
#